data_AF-A0A6B0V1R4-F1
#
_entry.id   AF-A0A6B0V1R4-F1
#
_cell.length_a   1.000
_cell.length_b   1.000
_cell.length_c   1.000
_cell.angle_alpha   90.00
_cell.angle_beta   90.00
_cell.angle_gamma   90.00
#
_symmetry.space_group_name_H-M   'P 1'
#
loop_
_entity.id
_entity.type
_entity.pdbx_description
1 polymer ?
#
loop_
_entity_poly.entity_id
_entity_poly.type
_entity_poly.pdbx_seq_one_letter_code
_entity_poly.pdbx_strand_id
1 'polypeptide(L)'
;MLPCPRTCVLLLQECIDVTFDLLSCGDIESNPGPDEGGTDTPLTMKEMAKSILVTQNVIINDLGVIKTSQQQFESKFDSLAKRVEQIEVIVQDTNEVKDQVVGLQQSVTSMQEDLFECQRKLRSLEDYSRRNNLVVFGIPEDNNETADTLKSKVLDGVFEETLGIRVNTVERLHGVGRKTNRN
;
A
#
# COMPACT_ATOMS: atom_id res chain seq x y z
N MET A 1 102.71 14.27 46.19
CA MET A 1 102.69 15.60 46.83
C MET A 1 101.42 15.67 47.65
N LEU A 2 101.48 15.42 48.96
CA LEU A 2 100.32 15.68 49.81
C LEU A 2 100.15 17.21 49.97
N PRO A 3 98.91 17.74 50.01
CA PRO A 3 98.69 19.15 50.28
C PRO A 3 99.38 19.55 51.58
N CYS A 4 99.99 20.73 51.62
CA CYS A 4 100.62 21.21 52.84
C CYS A 4 99.55 21.37 53.95
N PRO A 5 99.89 21.24 55.23
CA PRO A 5 98.92 21.22 56.33
C PRO A 5 97.96 22.41 56.32
N ARG A 6 98.43 23.56 55.83
CA ARG A 6 97.65 24.79 55.70
C ARG A 6 96.50 24.67 54.69
N THR A 7 96.71 23.94 53.59
CA THR A 7 95.66 23.66 52.60
C THR A 7 94.59 22.73 53.15
N CYS A 8 94.98 21.73 53.96
CA CYS A 8 94.01 20.83 54.60
C CYS A 8 93.11 21.57 55.60
N VAL A 9 93.68 22.53 56.36
CA VAL A 9 92.90 23.36 57.30
C VAL A 9 91.92 24.27 56.56
N LEU A 10 92.32 24.88 55.44
CA LEU A 10 91.42 25.72 54.65
C LEU A 10 90.25 24.93 54.04
N LEU A 11 90.52 23.72 53.53
CA LEU A 11 89.46 22.85 53.01
C LEU A 11 88.48 22.42 54.10
N LEU A 12 88.97 22.12 55.31
CA LEU A 12 88.12 21.81 56.46
C LEU A 12 87.27 23.01 56.86
N GLN A 13 87.83 24.21 56.85
CA GLN A 13 87.10 25.45 57.12
C GLN A 13 85.98 25.67 56.09
N GLU A 14 86.28 25.55 54.79
CA GLU A 14 85.30 25.68 53.72
C GLU A 14 84.18 24.62 53.83
N CYS A 15 84.52 23.38 54.19
CA CYS A 15 83.51 22.34 54.42
C CYS A 15 82.59 22.68 55.60
N ILE A 16 83.14 23.24 56.68
CA ILE A 16 82.36 23.66 57.85
C ILE A 16 81.43 24.82 57.47
N ASP A 17 81.92 25.81 56.74
CA ASP A 17 81.15 26.97 56.30
C ASP A 17 79.99 26.54 55.38
N VAL A 18 80.26 25.65 54.40
CA VAL A 18 79.20 25.09 53.53
C VAL A 18 78.18 24.29 54.32
N THR A 19 78.58 23.52 55.34
CA THR A 19 77.60 22.82 56.20
C THR A 19 76.78 23.78 57.08
N PHE A 20 77.36 24.90 57.51
CA PHE A 20 76.63 25.94 58.25
C PHE A 20 75.65 26.70 57.34
N ASP A 21 76.06 26.98 56.11
CA ASP A 21 75.18 27.53 55.07
C ASP A 21 74.06 26.54 54.74
N LEU A 22 74.35 25.23 54.63
CA LEU A 22 73.33 24.19 54.41
C LEU A 22 72.36 24.07 55.60
N LEU A 23 72.83 24.25 56.84
CA LEU A 23 71.96 24.29 58.03
C LEU A 23 71.12 25.58 58.10
N SER A 24 71.60 26.66 57.49
CA SER A 24 70.89 27.94 57.38
C SER A 24 69.94 27.97 56.17
N CYS A 25 70.17 27.10 55.18
CA CYS A 25 69.19 26.72 54.17
C CYS A 25 68.11 25.86 54.85
N GLY A 26 67.11 26.51 55.44
CA GLY A 26 65.89 25.84 55.86
C GLY A 26 65.31 25.04 54.69
N ASP A 27 65.13 23.74 54.88
CA ASP A 27 64.61 22.84 53.85
C ASP A 27 63.09 23.01 53.70
N ILE A 28 62.64 23.14 52.44
CA ILE A 28 61.26 23.08 51.93
C ILE A 28 60.34 24.18 52.49
N GLU A 29 60.14 25.24 51.70
CA GLU A 29 58.83 25.91 51.69
C GLU A 29 57.77 24.80 51.59
N SER A 30 56.96 24.61 52.64
CA SER A 30 55.70 23.89 52.47
C SER A 30 55.00 24.58 51.32
N ASN A 31 54.92 23.91 50.16
CA ASN A 31 54.19 24.37 48.99
C ASN A 31 52.88 24.98 49.51
N PRO A 32 52.74 26.31 49.53
CA PRO A 32 51.55 26.92 50.06
C PRO A 32 50.50 26.51 49.04
N GLY A 33 49.65 25.56 49.43
CA GLY A 33 48.42 25.31 48.70
C GLY A 33 47.73 26.65 48.46
N PRO A 34 46.99 26.80 47.36
CA PRO A 34 46.48 28.08 46.90
C PRO A 34 45.84 28.83 48.06
N ASP A 35 46.32 30.07 48.25
CA ASP A 35 46.03 30.97 49.37
C ASP A 35 44.58 30.87 49.89
N GLU A 36 44.43 30.87 51.22
CA GLU A 36 43.16 31.16 51.91
C GLU A 36 42.65 32.62 51.68
N GLY A 37 43.13 33.30 50.64
CA GLY A 37 42.88 34.71 50.34
C GLY A 37 42.25 35.01 48.98
N GLY A 38 41.87 33.98 48.20
CA GLY A 38 41.09 34.13 46.98
C GLY A 38 39.67 33.62 47.18
N THR A 39 38.66 34.35 46.73
CA THR A 39 37.23 33.95 46.73
C THR A 39 36.94 32.83 45.71
N ASP A 40 37.80 31.81 45.67
CA ASP A 40 37.63 30.55 44.95
C ASP A 40 38.13 29.44 45.87
N THR A 41 37.30 29.05 46.85
CA THR A 41 37.51 27.83 47.65
C THR A 41 37.86 26.65 46.73
N PRO A 42 39.03 26.02 46.87
CA PRO A 42 39.32 24.77 46.18
C PRO A 42 38.30 23.74 46.67
N LEU A 43 37.41 23.29 45.78
CA LEU A 43 36.44 22.23 46.08
C LEU A 43 37.16 21.09 46.78
N THR A 44 36.74 20.77 48.00
CA THR A 44 37.36 19.66 48.73
C THR A 44 37.16 18.38 47.92
N MET A 45 38.15 17.48 47.89
CA MET A 45 38.09 16.22 47.11
C MET A 45 36.79 15.42 47.36
N LYS A 46 36.19 15.59 48.56
CA LYS A 46 34.90 15.05 48.95
C LYS A 46 33.71 15.64 48.17
N GLU A 47 33.71 16.94 47.89
CA GLU A 47 32.66 17.60 47.11
C GLU A 47 32.75 17.22 45.63
N MET A 48 33.97 17.10 45.10
CA MET A 48 34.20 16.61 43.74
C MET A 48 33.77 15.14 43.59
N ALA A 49 34.09 14.28 44.54
CA ALA A 49 33.61 12.89 44.53
C ALA A 49 32.08 12.80 44.60
N LYS A 50 31.45 13.69 45.38
CA LYS A 50 29.99 13.76 45.50
C LYS A 50 29.34 14.23 44.18
N SER A 51 29.89 15.22 43.50
CA SER A 51 29.36 15.69 42.22
C SER A 51 29.49 14.60 41.14
N ILE A 52 30.62 13.89 41.09
CA ILE A 52 30.82 12.75 40.19
C ILE A 52 29.78 11.66 40.43
N LEU A 53 29.52 11.29 41.70
CA LEU A 53 28.50 10.30 42.03
C LEU A 53 27.09 10.74 41.61
N VAL A 54 26.76 12.02 41.79
CA VAL A 54 25.48 12.56 41.32
C VAL A 54 25.38 12.44 39.80
N THR A 55 26.40 12.85 39.05
CA THR A 55 26.44 12.76 37.58
C THR A 55 26.36 11.31 37.10
N GLN A 56 27.07 10.38 37.75
CA GLN A 56 27.01 8.95 37.42
C GLN A 56 25.61 8.36 37.61
N ASN A 57 24.90 8.74 38.68
CA ASN A 57 23.53 8.31 38.90
C ASN A 57 22.58 8.83 37.80
N VAL A 58 22.76 10.07 37.36
CA VAL A 58 21.99 10.62 36.23
C VAL A 58 22.28 9.84 34.94
N ILE A 59 23.55 9.59 34.61
CA ILE A 59 23.94 8.82 33.42
C ILE A 59 23.34 7.41 33.44
N ILE A 60 23.36 6.74 34.60
CA ILE A 60 22.78 5.39 34.75
C ILE A 60 21.28 5.43 34.48
N ASN A 61 20.58 6.46 34.96
CA ASN A 61 19.15 6.62 34.71
C ASN A 61 18.87 6.85 33.22
N ASP A 62 19.60 7.76 32.58
CA ASP A 62 19.47 8.05 31.15
C ASP A 62 19.76 6.81 30.29
N LEU A 63 20.77 6.01 30.64
CA LEU A 63 21.04 4.73 30.00
C LEU A 63 19.89 3.74 30.15
N GLY A 64 19.21 3.72 31.30
CA GLY A 64 18.00 2.94 31.52
C GLY A 64 16.87 3.35 30.58
N VAL A 65 16.64 4.66 30.44
CA VAL A 65 15.63 5.21 29.52
C VAL A 65 15.98 4.89 28.06
N ILE A 66 17.23 5.06 27.65
CA ILE A 66 17.69 4.72 26.30
C ILE A 66 17.47 3.23 26.01
N LYS A 67 17.82 2.35 26.95
CA LYS A 67 17.65 0.90 26.79
C LYS A 67 16.18 0.51 26.59
N THR A 68 15.28 1.09 27.39
CA THR A 68 13.84 0.83 27.26
C THR A 68 13.28 1.37 25.95
N SER A 69 13.70 2.57 25.53
CA SER A 69 13.36 3.13 24.22
C SER A 69 13.84 2.24 23.08
N GLN A 70 15.07 1.74 23.14
CA GLN A 70 15.65 0.83 22.14
C GLN A 70 14.82 -0.46 22.00
N GLN A 71 14.39 -1.05 23.12
CA GLN A 71 13.52 -2.24 23.09
C GLN A 71 12.16 -1.95 22.47
N GLN A 72 11.59 -0.76 22.72
CA GLN A 72 10.34 -0.35 22.08
C GLN A 72 10.51 -0.11 20.58
N PHE A 73 11.64 0.44 20.15
CA PHE A 73 11.95 0.61 18.73
C PHE A 73 12.09 -0.73 18.02
N GLU A 74 12.79 -1.69 18.61
CA GLU A 74 12.93 -3.05 18.06
C GLU A 74 11.55 -3.70 17.85
N SER A 75 10.69 -3.63 18.87
CA SER A 75 9.33 -4.18 18.78
C SER A 75 8.48 -3.52 17.69
N LYS A 76 8.58 -2.19 17.53
CA LYS A 76 7.90 -1.47 16.45
C LYS A 76 8.47 -1.82 15.09
N PHE A 77 9.78 -2.05 14.99
CA PHE A 77 10.44 -2.45 13.77
C PHE A 77 10.00 -3.86 13.33
N ASP A 78 9.97 -4.82 14.26
CA ASP A 78 9.42 -6.16 14.01
C ASP A 78 7.96 -6.12 13.55
N SER A 79 7.15 -5.27 14.20
CA SER A 79 5.77 -5.07 13.80
C SER A 79 5.65 -4.51 12.39
N LEU A 80 6.51 -3.55 12.04
CA LEU A 80 6.53 -2.96 10.70
C LEU A 80 6.98 -3.97 9.64
N ALA A 81 8.03 -4.75 9.92
CA ALA A 81 8.51 -5.79 9.02
C ALA A 81 7.40 -6.80 8.69
N LYS A 82 6.67 -7.27 9.70
CA LYS A 82 5.52 -8.17 9.50
C LYS A 82 4.40 -7.55 8.66
N ARG A 83 4.13 -6.26 8.85
CA ARG A 83 3.12 -5.55 8.05
C ARG A 83 3.54 -5.39 6.60
N VAL A 84 4.83 -5.18 6.34
CA VAL A 84 5.36 -5.10 4.97
C VAL A 84 5.22 -6.46 4.28
N GLU A 85 5.61 -7.56 4.94
CA GLU A 85 5.44 -8.92 4.40
C GLU A 85 3.96 -9.23 4.09
N GLN A 86 3.03 -8.83 4.96
CA GLN A 86 1.60 -8.97 4.70
C GLN A 86 1.11 -8.16 3.50
N ILE A 87 1.64 -6.94 3.32
CA ILE A 87 1.30 -6.11 2.16
C ILE A 87 1.80 -6.75 0.87
N GLU A 88 3.01 -7.32 0.87
CA GLU A 88 3.57 -8.02 -0.30
C GLU A 88 2.66 -9.19 -0.73
N VAL A 89 2.18 -9.99 0.23
CA VAL A 89 1.21 -11.07 -0.04
C VAL A 89 -0.10 -10.52 -0.63
N ILE A 90 -0.69 -9.49 -0.01
CA ILE A 90 -1.94 -8.90 -0.50
C ILE A 90 -1.79 -8.32 -1.91
N VAL A 91 -0.63 -7.71 -2.21
CA VAL A 91 -0.33 -7.19 -3.55
C VAL A 91 -0.25 -8.32 -4.57
N GLN A 92 0.37 -9.44 -4.20
CA GLN A 92 0.41 -10.63 -5.06
C GLN A 92 -0.99 -11.18 -5.34
N ASP A 93 -1.80 -11.40 -4.30
CA ASP A 93 -3.18 -11.87 -4.44
C ASP A 93 -4.03 -10.91 -5.30
N THR A 94 -3.82 -9.60 -5.13
CA THR A 94 -4.52 -8.57 -5.91
C THR A 94 -4.17 -8.66 -7.39
N ASN A 95 -2.92 -8.96 -7.73
CA ASN A 95 -2.51 -9.14 -9.13
C ASN A 95 -3.16 -10.40 -9.73
N GLU A 96 -3.24 -11.50 -8.98
CA GLU A 96 -3.91 -12.71 -9.45
C GLU A 96 -5.41 -12.48 -9.71
N VAL A 97 -6.09 -11.77 -8.80
CA VAL A 97 -7.51 -11.39 -8.98
C VAL A 97 -7.66 -10.48 -10.20
N LYS A 98 -6.75 -9.53 -10.41
CA LYS A 98 -6.76 -8.66 -11.58
C LYS A 98 -6.68 -9.47 -12.88
N ASP A 99 -5.78 -10.45 -12.96
CA ASP A 99 -5.63 -11.29 -14.14
C ASP A 99 -6.88 -12.13 -14.41
N GLN A 100 -7.52 -12.66 -13.36
CA GLN A 100 -8.81 -13.34 -13.49
C GLN A 100 -9.92 -12.42 -14.01
N VAL A 101 -9.98 -11.18 -13.53
CA VAL A 101 -10.96 -10.18 -14.02
C VAL A 101 -10.74 -9.88 -15.51
N VAL A 102 -9.50 -9.75 -15.96
CA VAL A 102 -9.18 -9.56 -17.39
C VAL A 102 -9.64 -10.75 -18.22
N GLY A 103 -9.38 -11.98 -17.75
CA GLY A 103 -9.85 -13.20 -18.45
C GLY A 103 -11.38 -13.31 -18.51
N LEU A 104 -12.07 -12.92 -17.44
CA LEU A 104 -13.54 -12.86 -17.42
C LEU A 104 -14.07 -11.80 -18.40
N GLN A 105 -13.46 -10.62 -18.46
CA GLN A 105 -13.87 -9.58 -19.40
C GLN A 105 -13.76 -10.06 -20.85
N GLN A 106 -12.66 -10.73 -21.21
CA GLN A 106 -12.48 -11.31 -22.55
C GLN A 106 -13.56 -12.35 -22.87
N SER A 107 -13.87 -13.22 -21.91
CA SER A 107 -14.93 -14.24 -22.07
C SER A 107 -16.30 -13.61 -22.28
N VAL A 108 -16.62 -12.55 -21.52
CA VAL A 108 -17.89 -11.81 -21.67
C VAL A 108 -17.98 -11.16 -23.05
N THR A 109 -16.92 -10.52 -23.54
CA THR A 109 -16.89 -9.93 -24.88
C THR A 109 -17.12 -10.98 -25.97
N SER A 110 -16.43 -12.13 -25.88
CA SER A 110 -16.65 -13.24 -26.83
C SER A 110 -18.09 -13.74 -26.81
N MET A 111 -18.71 -13.91 -25.63
CA MET A 111 -20.11 -14.32 -25.53
C MET A 111 -21.07 -13.28 -26.12
N GLN A 112 -20.76 -11.98 -25.99
CA GLN A 112 -21.57 -10.91 -26.58
C GLN A 112 -21.51 -10.94 -28.11
N GLU A 113 -20.33 -11.19 -28.68
CA GLU A 113 -20.14 -11.36 -30.13
C GLU A 113 -20.92 -12.57 -30.65
N ASP A 114 -20.84 -13.71 -29.96
CA ASP A 114 -21.60 -14.92 -30.31
C ASP A 114 -23.11 -14.70 -30.25
N LEU A 115 -23.59 -13.99 -29.23
CA LEU A 115 -25.00 -13.62 -29.10
C LEU A 115 -25.46 -12.74 -30.26
N PHE A 116 -24.65 -11.73 -30.63
CA PHE A 116 -24.95 -10.87 -31.77
C PHE A 116 -25.03 -11.67 -33.08
N GLU A 117 -24.08 -12.57 -33.30
CA GLU A 117 -24.06 -13.44 -34.47
C GLU A 117 -25.25 -14.40 -34.50
N CYS A 118 -25.64 -14.96 -33.35
CA CYS A 118 -26.81 -15.82 -33.23
C CYS A 118 -28.10 -15.05 -33.56
N GLN A 119 -28.25 -13.83 -33.01
CA GLN A 119 -29.39 -12.95 -33.31
C GLN A 119 -29.46 -12.59 -34.80
N ARG A 120 -28.32 -12.31 -35.42
CA ARG A 120 -28.24 -12.03 -36.86
C ARG A 120 -28.70 -13.23 -37.69
N LYS A 121 -28.23 -14.43 -37.34
CA LYS A 121 -28.65 -15.68 -38.01
C LYS A 121 -30.15 -15.95 -37.83
N LEU A 122 -30.68 -15.76 -36.62
CA LEU A 122 -32.11 -15.91 -36.34
C LEU A 122 -32.96 -14.98 -37.20
N ARG A 123 -32.58 -13.69 -37.29
CA ARG A 123 -33.27 -12.74 -38.17
C ARG A 123 -33.25 -13.19 -39.62
N SER A 124 -32.08 -13.61 -40.12
CA SER A 124 -31.96 -14.09 -41.50
C SER A 124 -32.83 -15.32 -41.76
N LEU A 125 -32.93 -16.24 -40.79
CA LEU A 125 -33.79 -17.42 -40.91
C LEU A 125 -35.28 -17.04 -40.86
N GLU A 126 -35.66 -16.08 -40.01
CA GLU A 126 -37.02 -15.57 -39.93
C GLU A 126 -37.44 -14.88 -41.24
N ASP A 127 -36.57 -14.02 -41.78
CA ASP A 127 -36.78 -13.33 -43.06
C ASP A 127 -36.91 -14.34 -44.21
N TYR A 128 -36.03 -15.35 -44.24
CA TYR A 128 -36.09 -16.41 -45.24
C TYR A 128 -37.38 -17.23 -45.13
N SER A 129 -37.78 -17.57 -43.90
CA SER A 129 -39.01 -18.32 -43.62
C SER A 129 -40.26 -17.54 -43.99
N ARG A 130 -40.24 -16.20 -43.89
CA ARG A 130 -41.39 -15.34 -44.19
C ARG A 130 -41.40 -14.78 -45.62
N ARG A 131 -40.35 -15.05 -46.40
CA ARG A 131 -40.16 -14.47 -47.75
C ARG A 131 -41.36 -14.68 -48.67
N ASN A 132 -42.04 -15.81 -48.57
CA ASN A 132 -43.18 -16.16 -49.40
C ASN A 132 -44.53 -15.96 -48.70
N ASN A 133 -44.55 -15.28 -47.54
CA ASN A 133 -45.76 -15.02 -46.79
C ASN A 133 -46.26 -13.60 -47.09
N LEU A 134 -47.55 -13.48 -47.36
CA LEU A 134 -48.23 -12.19 -47.49
C LEU A 134 -49.18 -12.00 -46.30
N VAL A 135 -49.19 -10.79 -45.73
CA VAL A 135 -50.13 -10.41 -44.66
C VAL A 135 -51.09 -9.39 -45.24
N VAL A 136 -52.38 -9.70 -45.20
CA VAL A 136 -53.47 -8.85 -45.70
C VAL A 136 -54.23 -8.30 -44.50
N PHE A 137 -54.39 -6.98 -44.44
CA PHE A 137 -55.11 -6.28 -43.38
C PHE A 137 -56.43 -5.70 -43.89
N GLY A 138 -57.39 -5.48 -42.98
CA GLY A 138 -58.66 -4.84 -43.32
C GLY A 138 -59.73 -5.76 -43.89
N ILE A 139 -59.53 -7.09 -43.84
CA ILE A 139 -60.56 -8.07 -44.17
C ILE A 139 -61.58 -8.11 -43.01
N PRO A 140 -62.89 -7.93 -43.27
CA PRO A 140 -63.92 -8.10 -42.25
C PRO A 140 -64.02 -9.56 -41.79
N GLU A 141 -63.90 -9.79 -40.48
CA GLU A 141 -64.06 -11.11 -39.86
C GLU A 141 -65.54 -11.40 -39.58
N ASP A 142 -66.02 -12.57 -40.00
CA ASP A 142 -67.38 -13.03 -39.67
C ASP A 142 -67.40 -13.87 -38.39
N ASN A 143 -68.57 -13.90 -37.74
CA ASN A 143 -68.85 -14.85 -36.67
C ASN A 143 -68.94 -16.27 -37.26
N ASN A 144 -68.16 -17.21 -36.70
CA ASN A 144 -68.01 -18.58 -37.19
C ASN A 144 -67.44 -18.73 -38.62
N GLU A 145 -66.53 -17.85 -39.02
CA GLU A 145 -65.80 -17.98 -40.28
C GLU A 145 -65.01 -19.31 -40.36
N THR A 146 -65.18 -20.05 -41.47
CA THR A 146 -64.43 -21.27 -41.75
C THR A 146 -63.21 -20.98 -42.63
N ALA A 147 -62.27 -21.92 -42.70
CA ALA A 147 -61.07 -21.77 -43.52
C ALA A 147 -61.40 -21.57 -45.02
N ASP A 148 -62.45 -22.21 -45.52
CA ASP A 148 -62.86 -22.12 -46.92
C ASP A 148 -63.54 -20.78 -47.24
N THR A 149 -64.40 -20.28 -46.34
CA THR A 149 -65.01 -18.95 -46.51
C THR A 149 -63.95 -17.85 -46.47
N LEU A 150 -62.96 -17.97 -45.58
CA LEU A 150 -61.83 -17.04 -45.52
C LEU A 150 -61.00 -17.08 -46.81
N LYS A 151 -60.72 -18.27 -47.34
CA LYS A 151 -59.98 -18.44 -48.61
C LYS A 151 -60.69 -17.75 -49.76
N SER A 152 -62.00 -17.95 -49.93
CA SER A 152 -62.76 -17.34 -51.03
C SER A 152 -62.79 -15.82 -50.91
N LYS A 153 -63.05 -15.26 -49.71
CA LYS A 153 -63.00 -13.81 -49.50
C LYS A 153 -61.66 -13.19 -49.88
N VAL A 154 -60.56 -13.84 -49.52
CA VAL A 154 -59.22 -13.31 -49.79
C VAL A 154 -58.82 -13.52 -51.25
N LEU A 155 -58.95 -14.75 -51.78
CA LEU A 155 -58.49 -15.08 -53.13
C LEU A 155 -59.39 -14.45 -54.21
N ASP A 156 -60.70 -14.60 -54.08
CA ASP A 156 -61.65 -14.14 -55.08
C ASP A 156 -61.89 -12.64 -54.89
N GLY A 157 -62.25 -12.20 -53.68
CA GLY A 157 -62.61 -10.81 -53.40
C GLY A 157 -61.43 -9.84 -53.43
N VAL A 158 -60.29 -10.19 -52.82
CA VAL A 158 -59.14 -9.27 -52.75
C VAL A 158 -58.20 -9.45 -53.93
N PHE A 159 -57.71 -10.67 -54.19
CA PHE A 159 -56.70 -10.86 -55.24
C PHE A 159 -57.31 -10.79 -56.65
N GLU A 160 -58.40 -11.50 -56.94
CA GLU A 160 -58.97 -11.51 -58.30
C GLU A 160 -59.82 -10.27 -58.59
N GLU A 161 -60.82 -9.95 -57.75
CA GLU A 161 -61.75 -8.83 -58.00
C GLU A 161 -61.10 -7.46 -57.77
N THR A 162 -60.41 -7.27 -56.64
CA THR A 162 -59.87 -5.94 -56.29
C THR A 162 -58.53 -5.65 -56.99
N LEU A 163 -57.63 -6.63 -57.03
CA LEU A 163 -56.27 -6.46 -57.56
C LEU A 163 -56.10 -6.98 -59.01
N GLY A 164 -57.04 -7.77 -59.53
CA GLY A 164 -56.93 -8.34 -60.89
C GLY A 164 -55.84 -9.42 -61.04
N ILE A 165 -55.39 -10.02 -59.94
CA ILE A 165 -54.29 -10.98 -59.89
C ILE A 165 -54.85 -12.39 -59.65
N ARG A 166 -54.57 -13.31 -60.57
CA ARG A 166 -54.85 -14.74 -60.35
C ARG A 166 -53.76 -15.40 -59.53
N VAL A 167 -54.16 -16.00 -58.41
CA VAL A 167 -53.27 -16.76 -57.53
C VAL A 167 -53.26 -18.22 -57.95
N ASN A 168 -52.10 -18.73 -58.34
CA ASN A 168 -51.98 -20.10 -58.87
C ASN A 168 -51.91 -21.17 -57.78
N THR A 169 -51.17 -20.89 -56.69
CA THR A 169 -50.91 -21.87 -55.63
C THR A 169 -50.83 -21.17 -54.28
N VAL A 170 -51.46 -21.77 -53.27
CA VAL A 170 -51.40 -21.32 -51.88
C VAL A 170 -51.12 -22.53 -51.01
N GLU A 171 -50.00 -22.51 -50.28
CA GLU A 171 -49.64 -23.60 -49.37
C GLU A 171 -50.50 -23.56 -48.10
N ARG A 172 -50.64 -22.38 -47.48
CA ARG A 172 -51.41 -22.19 -46.25
C ARG A 172 -51.99 -20.78 -46.20
N LEU A 173 -53.25 -20.68 -45.76
CA LEU A 173 -53.95 -19.42 -45.53
C LEU A 173 -54.72 -19.53 -44.21
N HIS A 174 -54.55 -18.55 -43.35
CA HIS A 174 -55.23 -18.47 -42.05
C HIS A 174 -55.17 -17.04 -41.52
N GLY A 175 -56.12 -16.69 -40.65
CA GLY A 175 -56.06 -15.45 -39.88
C GLY A 175 -54.88 -15.45 -38.91
N VAL A 176 -54.27 -14.27 -38.72
CA VAL A 176 -53.13 -14.07 -37.82
C VAL A 176 -53.52 -13.05 -36.76
N GLY A 177 -53.28 -13.38 -35.49
CA GLY A 177 -53.62 -12.52 -34.35
C GLY A 177 -54.71 -13.12 -33.46
N ARG A 178 -55.00 -12.44 -32.34
CA ARG A 178 -56.11 -12.80 -31.47
C ARG A 178 -57.30 -11.90 -31.81
N LYS A 179 -58.51 -12.47 -31.84
CA LYS A 179 -59.75 -11.68 -31.91
C LYS A 179 -59.78 -10.74 -30.71
N THR A 180 -59.47 -9.47 -30.94
CA THR A 180 -59.72 -8.43 -29.95
C THR A 180 -61.24 -8.28 -29.86
N ASN A 181 -61.85 -8.87 -28.83
CA ASN A 181 -63.21 -8.52 -28.42
C ASN A 181 -63.20 -7.06 -27.95
N ARG A 182 -63.18 -6.12 -28.88
CA ARG A 182 -63.56 -4.74 -28.60
C ARG A 182 -65.08 -4.68 -28.77
N ASN A 183 -65.77 -4.71 -27.62
CA ASN A 183 -67.18 -4.41 -27.49
C ASN A 183 -67.51 -3.04 -28.09
#